data_AF-A0A9N8DFD6-F1
#
_entry.id   AF-A0A9N8DFD6-F1
#
_cell.length_a   1.000
_cell.length_b   1.000
_cell.length_c   1.000
_cell.angle_alpha   90.00
_cell.angle_beta   90.00
_cell.angle_gamma   90.00
#
_symmetry.space_group_name_H-M   'P 1'
#
loop_
_entity.id
_entity.type
_entity.pdbx_description
1 polymer ?
#
loop_
_entity_poly.entity_id
_entity_poly.type
_entity_poly.pdbx_seq_one_letter_code
_entity_poly.pdbx_strand_id
1 'polypeptide(L)'
;MLTGTLPSELSQIAALETFQGQNNNFTGPVVPNWEANQSSSVIEEWDVSGNLFVTGVVTQTLCGAWKFTCSGILCGCDCPCPTAV
;
A
#
# COMPACT_ATOMS: atom_id res chain seq x y z
N MET A 1 1.24 13.70 -13.76
CA MET A 1 0.65 13.31 -12.46
C MET A 1 -0.38 12.25 -12.73
N LEU A 2 -0.18 11.03 -12.23
CA LEU A 2 -1.11 9.91 -12.43
C LEU A 2 -2.23 9.95 -11.39
N THR A 3 -3.40 9.46 -11.78
CA THR A 3 -4.63 9.45 -10.97
C THR A 3 -5.34 8.10 -11.09
N GLY A 4 -6.29 7.84 -10.21
CA GLY A 4 -7.07 6.60 -10.18
C GLY A 4 -6.60 5.67 -9.07
N THR A 5 -7.12 4.45 -9.07
CA THR A 5 -6.78 3.43 -8.05
C THR A 5 -5.63 2.55 -8.50
N LEU A 6 -4.89 1.99 -7.55
CA LEU A 6 -3.94 0.91 -7.85
C LEU A 6 -4.72 -0.37 -8.22
N PRO A 7 -4.45 -0.98 -9.40
CA PRO A 7 -5.21 -2.14 -9.86
C PRO A 7 -4.97 -3.37 -8.98
N SER A 8 -6.03 -4.13 -8.69
CA SER A 8 -5.97 -5.37 -7.89
C SER A 8 -5.08 -6.44 -8.54
N GLU A 9 -4.95 -6.39 -9.86
CA GLU A 9 -4.14 -7.29 -10.67
C GLU A 9 -2.64 -7.20 -10.32
N LEU A 10 -2.17 -6.11 -9.71
CA LEU A 10 -0.79 -6.00 -9.23
C LEU A 10 -0.45 -7.11 -8.21
N SER A 11 -1.42 -7.53 -7.40
CA SER A 11 -1.24 -8.64 -6.44
C SER A 11 -1.16 -10.02 -7.10
N GLN A 12 -1.50 -10.14 -8.39
CA GLN A 12 -1.44 -11.38 -9.17
C GLN A 12 -0.09 -11.56 -9.87
N ILE A 13 0.76 -10.52 -9.89
CA ILE A 13 2.09 -10.56 -10.50
C ILE A 13 3.05 -11.26 -9.52
N ALA A 14 3.14 -12.59 -9.65
CA ALA A 14 3.93 -13.42 -8.72
C ALA A 14 5.42 -13.05 -8.62
N ALA A 15 5.98 -12.40 -9.63
CA ALA A 15 7.37 -11.96 -9.67
C ALA A 15 7.56 -10.46 -9.38
N LEU A 16 6.53 -9.78 -8.85
CA LEU A 16 6.64 -8.35 -8.52
C LEU A 16 7.46 -8.19 -7.24
N GLU A 17 8.66 -7.63 -7.38
CA GLU A 17 9.57 -7.37 -6.25
C GLU A 17 9.59 -5.90 -5.85
N THR A 18 9.45 -5.00 -6.84
CA THR A 18 9.53 -3.56 -6.63
C THR A 18 8.39 -2.85 -7.35
N PHE A 19 7.71 -1.95 -6.64
CA PHE A 19 6.76 -1.00 -7.21
C PHE A 19 7.06 0.41 -6.70
N GLN A 20 7.23 1.35 -7.64
CA GLN A 20 7.52 2.76 -7.37
C GLN A 20 6.42 3.63 -7.97
N GLY A 21 5.44 3.97 -7.14
CA GLY A 21 4.27 4.80 -7.47
C GLY A 21 4.22 6.12 -6.69
N GLN A 22 5.29 6.49 -6.00
CA GLN A 22 5.35 7.67 -5.13
C GLN A 22 5.13 8.98 -5.88
N ASN A 23 4.67 10.01 -5.16
CA ASN A 23 4.43 11.37 -5.64
C ASN A 23 3.46 11.45 -6.82
N ASN A 24 2.37 10.68 -6.75
CA ASN A 24 1.23 10.77 -7.66
C ASN A 24 -0.04 11.18 -6.90
N ASN A 25 -1.18 11.09 -7.57
CA ASN A 25 -2.48 11.36 -6.99
C ASN A 25 -3.36 10.10 -7.05
N PHE A 26 -2.78 8.95 -6.72
CA PHE A 26 -3.51 7.69 -6.58
C PHE A 26 -4.47 7.74 -5.38
N THR A 27 -5.58 7.02 -5.51
CA THR A 27 -6.65 6.96 -4.52
C THR A 27 -7.04 5.53 -4.19
N GLY A 28 -7.82 5.33 -3.14
CA GLY A 28 -8.36 4.01 -2.78
C GLY A 28 -7.32 3.12 -2.09
N PRO A 29 -7.56 1.79 -2.01
CA PRO A 29 -6.73 0.91 -1.19
C PRO A 29 -5.26 0.91 -1.62
N VAL A 30 -4.36 1.10 -0.66
CA VAL A 30 -2.91 1.03 -0.83
C VAL A 30 -2.45 -0.41 -1.13
N VAL A 31 -3.25 -1.36 -0.65
CA VAL A 31 -2.98 -2.79 -0.65
C VAL A 31 -3.97 -3.51 -1.57
N PRO A 32 -3.58 -3.85 -2.81
CA PRO A 32 -4.39 -4.73 -3.64
C PRO A 32 -4.36 -6.14 -3.04
N ASN A 33 -5.52 -6.71 -2.64
CA ASN A 33 -5.87 -8.08 -2.19
C ASN A 33 -4.77 -9.15 -1.90
N TRP A 34 -3.59 -8.75 -1.46
CA TRP A 34 -2.40 -9.57 -1.21
C TRP A 34 -2.62 -10.52 -0.02
N GLU A 35 -3.31 -10.07 1.04
CA GLU A 35 -3.69 -10.92 2.18
C GLU A 35 -4.60 -12.08 1.75
N ALA A 36 -5.52 -11.82 0.81
CA ALA A 36 -6.45 -12.83 0.30
C ALA A 36 -5.76 -13.82 -0.65
N ASN A 37 -4.71 -13.39 -1.35
CA ASN A 37 -4.07 -14.21 -2.38
C ASN A 37 -3.04 -15.20 -1.82
N GLN A 38 -2.73 -15.19 -0.50
CA GLN A 38 -1.73 -16.05 0.21
C GLN A 38 -0.35 -16.16 -0.46
N SER A 39 -0.17 -15.50 -1.60
CA SER A 39 1.00 -15.43 -2.44
C SER A 39 1.77 -14.25 -1.91
N SER A 40 2.30 -14.44 -0.70
CA SER A 40 3.31 -13.60 -0.07
C SER A 40 4.57 -13.64 -0.93
N SER A 41 4.48 -13.08 -2.13
CA SER A 41 5.59 -12.97 -3.07
C SER A 41 6.31 -11.69 -2.77
N VAL A 42 7.54 -11.84 -2.28
CA VAL A 42 8.78 -11.14 -2.66
C VAL A 42 8.74 -9.61 -2.86
N ILE A 43 7.71 -8.87 -2.46
CA ILE A 43 7.78 -7.40 -2.48
C ILE A 43 8.86 -6.99 -1.49
N GLU A 44 9.99 -6.57 -2.04
CA GLU A 44 11.12 -6.01 -1.32
C GLU A 44 10.92 -4.51 -1.15
N GLU A 45 10.29 -3.86 -2.12
CA GLU A 45 9.98 -2.44 -2.07
C GLU A 45 8.60 -2.13 -2.67
N TRP A 46 7.75 -1.51 -1.87
CA TRP A 46 6.50 -0.92 -2.30
C TRP A 46 6.47 0.53 -1.85
N ASP A 47 6.71 1.46 -2.77
CA ASP A 47 6.69 2.89 -2.47
C ASP A 47 5.49 3.59 -3.13
N VAL A 48 4.60 4.07 -2.28
CA VAL A 48 3.39 4.84 -2.62
C VAL A 48 3.31 6.13 -1.81
N SER A 49 4.43 6.53 -1.20
CA SER A 49 4.54 7.80 -0.47
C SER A 49 4.18 9.00 -1.35
N GLY A 50 3.69 10.07 -0.74
CA GLY A 50 3.27 11.27 -1.49
C GLY A 50 1.96 11.11 -2.28
N ASN A 51 1.23 10.01 -2.14
CA ASN A 51 -0.17 9.90 -2.56
C ASN A 51 -1.08 10.19 -1.35
N LEU A 52 -1.90 11.24 -1.42
CA LEU A 52 -2.64 11.74 -0.24
C LEU A 52 -3.95 10.99 0.05
N PHE A 53 -4.48 10.27 -0.93
CA PHE A 53 -5.82 9.67 -0.89
C PHE A 53 -5.80 8.14 -1.00
N VAL A 54 -4.61 7.53 -0.90
CA VAL A 54 -4.52 6.09 -0.69
C VAL A 54 -4.97 5.75 0.73
N THR A 55 -5.62 4.61 0.89
CA THR A 55 -6.28 4.20 2.13
C THR A 55 -5.88 2.80 2.54
N GLY A 56 -6.09 2.45 3.80
CA GLY A 56 -5.93 1.09 4.30
C GLY A 56 -5.15 1.03 5.61
N VAL A 57 -4.91 -0.20 6.05
CA VAL A 57 -4.11 -0.49 7.24
C VAL A 57 -2.93 -1.33 6.79
N VAL A 58 -1.73 -0.84 7.06
CA VAL A 58 -0.48 -1.58 6.80
C VAL A 58 -0.18 -2.42 8.04
N THR A 59 -0.27 -3.73 7.88
CA THR A 59 -0.01 -4.67 8.98
C THR A 59 1.49 -4.79 9.24
N GLN A 60 1.85 -5.26 10.44
CA GLN A 60 3.25 -5.30 10.91
C GLN A 60 4.19 -6.07 9.97
N THR A 61 3.66 -7.07 9.27
CA THR A 61 4.42 -7.90 8.32
C THR A 61 4.91 -7.13 7.10
N LEU A 62 4.27 -6.02 6.74
CA LEU A 62 4.61 -5.22 5.56
C LEU A 62 5.53 -4.03 5.85
N CYS A 63 5.72 -3.67 7.12
CA CYS A 63 6.38 -2.43 7.54
C CYS A 63 7.86 -2.29 7.14
N GLY A 64 8.52 -3.38 6.74
CA GLY A 64 9.92 -3.33 6.27
C GLY A 64 10.06 -2.96 4.78
N ALA A 65 9.13 -3.40 3.94
CA ALA A 65 9.18 -3.21 2.49
C ALA A 65 8.31 -2.04 2.01
N TRP A 66 7.34 -1.61 2.81
CA TRP A 66 6.33 -0.64 2.42
C TRP A 66 6.67 0.77 2.87
N LYS A 67 6.77 1.69 1.90
CA LYS A 67 6.95 3.13 2.10
C LYS A 67 5.65 3.84 1.74
N PHE A 68 5.08 4.54 2.71
CA PHE A 68 3.83 5.28 2.53
C PHE A 68 3.81 6.52 3.42
N THR A 69 2.93 7.46 3.10
CA THR A 69 2.70 8.65 3.92
C THR A 69 1.56 8.38 4.88
N CYS A 70 1.84 8.39 6.18
CA CYS A 70 0.83 8.22 7.20
C CYS A 70 -0.23 9.33 7.12
N SER A 71 -1.50 8.93 7.25
CA SER A 71 -2.67 9.81 7.21
C SER A 71 -3.79 9.25 8.09
N GLY A 72 -4.89 10.00 8.22
CA GLY A 72 -6.08 9.50 8.93
C GLY A 72 -6.82 8.38 8.22
N ILE A 73 -6.43 8.03 6.99
CA ILE A 73 -7.08 6.99 6.17
C ILE A 73 -6.11 5.90 5.70
N LEU A 74 -4.80 6.13 5.83
CA LEU A 74 -3.74 5.15 5.63
C LEU A 74 -2.77 5.19 6.82
N CYS A 75 -2.74 4.11 7.59
CA CYS A 75 -2.05 4.02 8.86
C CYS A 75 -1.52 2.60 9.09
N GLY A 76 -0.83 2.37 10.20
CA GLY A 76 -0.19 1.09 10.53
C GLY A 76 1.31 1.26 10.73
N CYS A 77 2.01 0.16 11.01
CA CYS A 77 3.41 0.19 11.41
C CYS A 77 3.62 1.13 12.62
N ASP A 78 4.37 2.20 12.43
CA ASP A 78 4.70 3.18 13.47
C ASP A 78 3.73 4.37 13.51
N CYS A 79 2.68 4.40 12.67
CA CYS A 79 1.65 5.43 12.76
C CYS A 79 0.31 4.90 13.26
N PRO A 80 -0.27 5.56 14.30
CA PRO A 80 -1.49 5.11 14.93
C PRO A 80 -2.67 5.18 13.96
N CYS A 81 -3.43 4.09 13.89
CA CYS A 81 -4.69 4.07 13.17
C CYS A 81 -5.80 4.70 14.02
N PRO A 82 -6.71 5.51 13.43
CA PRO A 82 -7.89 5.95 14.14
C PRO A 82 -8.69 4.74 14.59
N THR A 83 -8.98 4.64 15.88
CA THR A 83 -9.97 3.68 16.38
C THR A 83 -11.34 4.10 15.84
N ALA A 84 -12.05 3.19 15.17
CA ALA A 84 -13.43 3.42 14.78
C ALA A 84 -14.23 3.84 16.04
N VAL A 85 -14.74 5.07 16.03
CA VAL A 85 -15.67 5.59 17.03
C VAL A 85 -17.06 4.98 16.85
#